data_AF-A0A5K1A240-F1
#
_entry.id   AF-A0A5K1A240-F1
#
_cell.length_a   1.000
_cell.length_b   1.000
_cell.length_c   1.000
_cell.angle_alpha   90.00
_cell.angle_beta   90.00
_cell.angle_gamma   90.00
#
_symmetry.space_group_name_H-M   'P 1'
#
loop_
_entity.id
_entity.type
_entity.pdbx_description
1 polymer ?
#
loop_
_entity_poly.entity_id
_entity_poly.type
_entity_poly.pdbx_seq_one_letter_code
_entity_poly.pdbx_strand_id
1 'polypeptide(L)'
;HPRFGGFPCHHGHHGRGHGMKHCRPKLESRFIQDVTILDGTLVAPNTPFTKIWRMRNSGTVPWPPRTHLLWIGGDRFGDDTSVELE
;
A
#
# COMPACT_ATOMS: atom_id res chain seq x y z
N HIS A 1 11.01 -6.86 -5.31
CA HIS A 1 9.99 -5.89 -4.91
C HIS A 1 9.03 -6.51 -3.90
N PRO A 2 9.01 -6.05 -2.65
CA PRO A 2 7.95 -6.43 -1.71
C PRO A 2 6.61 -6.09 -2.34
N ARG A 3 5.71 -7.06 -2.38
CA ARG A 3 4.32 -6.78 -2.73
C ARG A 3 3.72 -6.05 -1.53
N PHE A 4 2.94 -5.02 -1.76
CA PHE A 4 2.13 -4.36 -0.73
C PHE A 4 0.68 -4.56 -1.16
N GLY A 5 -0.04 -5.38 -0.41
CA GLY A 5 -1.45 -5.61 -0.66
C GLY A 5 -2.27 -4.47 -0.09
N GLY A 6 -3.12 -3.85 -0.90
CA GLY A 6 -4.25 -3.09 -0.38
C GLY A 6 -5.20 -4.03 0.36
N PHE A 7 -5.73 -3.58 1.49
CA PHE A 7 -6.66 -4.36 2.30
C PHE A 7 -7.87 -4.84 1.48
N PRO A 8 -8.18 -6.15 1.42
CA PRO A 8 -9.41 -6.61 0.80
C PRO A 8 -10.57 -6.37 1.78
N CYS A 9 -11.40 -5.36 1.49
CA CYS A 9 -12.69 -5.23 2.14
C CYS A 9 -13.63 -6.31 1.58
N HIS A 10 -13.74 -7.45 2.27
CA HIS A 10 -14.78 -8.44 2.00
C HIS A 10 -16.16 -7.79 2.21
N HIS A 11 -17.02 -7.75 1.18
CA HIS A 11 -18.47 -7.68 1.39
C HIS A 11 -19.24 -8.41 0.30
N GLY A 12 -20.15 -9.27 0.76
CA GLY A 12 -20.86 -10.26 -0.02
C GLY A 12 -21.84 -9.74 -1.07
N HIS A 13 -22.30 -10.70 -1.86
CA HIS A 13 -23.37 -10.61 -2.85
C HIS A 13 -24.67 -10.09 -2.25
N HIS A 14 -25.44 -9.29 -3.01
CA HIS A 14 -26.90 -9.44 -3.24
C HIS A 14 -27.47 -8.25 -4.06
N GLY A 15 -28.37 -8.56 -5.01
CA GLY A 15 -29.52 -7.71 -5.35
C GLY A 15 -29.44 -6.85 -6.62
N ARG A 16 -30.32 -7.13 -7.59
CA ARG A 16 -30.61 -6.32 -8.79
C ARG A 16 -31.44 -5.07 -8.37
N GLY A 17 -31.10 -3.89 -8.88
CA GLY A 17 -31.93 -2.68 -8.77
C GLY A 17 -31.26 -1.44 -9.35
N HIS A 18 -31.92 -0.78 -10.31
CA HIS A 18 -31.54 0.54 -10.83
C HIS A 18 -31.86 1.62 -9.78
N GLY A 19 -30.83 2.22 -9.20
CA GLY A 19 -30.90 3.36 -8.29
C GLY A 19 -29.51 3.97 -8.23
N MET A 20 -29.41 5.30 -8.08
CA MET A 20 -28.15 6.06 -8.05
C MET A 20 -27.05 5.24 -7.38
N LYS A 21 -26.05 4.83 -8.16
CA LYS A 21 -24.94 4.03 -7.67
C LYS A 21 -24.27 4.86 -6.58
N HIS A 22 -24.63 4.62 -5.32
CA HIS A 22 -23.91 5.19 -4.20
C HIS A 22 -22.44 4.87 -4.45
N CYS A 23 -21.62 5.90 -4.65
CA CYS A 23 -20.18 5.73 -4.73
C CYS A 23 -19.76 5.19 -3.37
N ARG A 24 -19.68 3.86 -3.26
CA ARG A 24 -19.22 3.23 -2.04
C ARG A 24 -17.80 3.76 -1.76
N PRO A 25 -17.49 4.11 -0.50
CA PRO A 25 -16.13 4.45 -0.11
C PRO A 25 -15.18 3.40 -0.64
N LYS A 26 -14.23 3.82 -1.47
CA LYS A 26 -13.28 2.95 -2.14
C LYS A 26 -11.89 3.34 -1.65
N LEU A 27 -11.27 2.45 -0.89
CA LEU A 27 -9.86 2.57 -0.51
C LEU A 27 -9.02 2.01 -1.64
N GLU A 28 -8.15 2.84 -2.20
CA GLU A 28 -7.22 2.45 -3.25
C GLU A 28 -5.88 3.14 -3.02
N SER A 29 -4.82 2.45 -3.40
CA SER A 29 -3.47 2.97 -3.35
C SER A 29 -2.75 2.65 -4.65
N ARG A 30 -1.92 3.58 -5.10
CA ARG A 30 -1.11 3.41 -6.30
C ARG A 30 0.33 3.78 -5.99
N PHE A 31 1.24 2.88 -6.31
CA PHE A 31 2.67 3.18 -6.29
C PHE A 31 3.01 4.21 -7.36
N ILE A 32 3.77 5.25 -6.98
CA ILE A 32 4.29 6.24 -7.92
C ILE A 32 5.74 5.90 -8.26
N GLN A 33 6.62 5.84 -7.26
CA GLN A 33 8.05 5.62 -7.45
C GLN A 33 8.76 5.31 -6.13
N ASP A 34 9.96 4.74 -6.26
CA ASP A 34 10.97 4.79 -5.21
C ASP A 34 11.54 6.21 -5.10
N VAL A 35 11.82 6.64 -3.87
CA VAL A 35 12.37 7.97 -3.60
C VAL A 35 13.86 7.89 -3.26
N THR A 36 14.27 6.90 -2.47
CA THR A 36 15.67 6.80 -1.98
C THR A 36 16.48 5.73 -2.69
N ILE A 37 15.98 4.49 -2.74
CA ILE A 37 16.70 3.34 -3.32
C ILE A 37 15.95 2.89 -4.56
N LEU A 38 16.52 3.14 -5.74
CA LEU A 38 15.92 2.73 -7.01
C LEU A 38 16.12 1.23 -7.27
N ASP A 39 15.36 0.69 -8.19
CA ASP A 39 15.57 -0.67 -8.67
C ASP A 39 16.98 -0.88 -9.22
N GLY A 40 17.59 -2.00 -8.84
CA GLY A 40 18.95 -2.35 -9.24
C GLY A 40 20.05 -1.59 -8.50
N THR A 41 19.71 -0.74 -7.52
CA THR A 41 20.73 -0.08 -6.68
C THR A 41 21.52 -1.12 -5.91
N LEU A 42 22.84 -1.14 -6.11
CA LEU A 42 23.75 -1.97 -5.34
C LEU A 42 24.00 -1.32 -3.98
N VAL A 43 23.70 -2.06 -2.91
CA VAL A 43 23.96 -1.65 -1.53
C VAL A 43 25.01 -2.60 -0.96
N ALA A 44 26.06 -2.05 -0.35
CA ALA A 44 27.10 -2.87 0.25
C ALA A 44 26.54 -3.68 1.45
N PRO A 45 27.08 -4.88 1.72
CA PRO A 45 26.66 -5.68 2.87
C PRO A 45 26.72 -4.89 4.18
N ASN A 46 25.75 -5.14 5.08
CA ASN A 46 25.63 -4.48 6.39
C ASN A 46 25.48 -2.95 6.34
N THR A 47 25.18 -2.37 5.18
CA THR A 47 24.94 -0.92 5.08
C THR A 47 23.49 -0.62 5.46
N PRO A 48 23.22 0.16 6.52
CA PRO A 48 21.87 0.59 6.83
C PRO A 48 21.37 1.53 5.74
N PHE A 49 20.09 1.38 5.36
CA PHE A 49 19.45 2.25 4.41
C PHE A 49 17.98 2.47 4.78
N THR A 50 17.41 3.58 4.33
CA THR A 50 15.99 3.87 4.47
C THR A 50 15.33 3.79 3.11
N LYS A 51 14.36 2.90 2.96
CA LYS A 51 13.55 2.78 1.75
C LYS A 51 12.33 3.69 1.87
N ILE A 52 12.24 4.69 1.00
CA ILE A 52 11.11 5.62 0.94
C ILE A 52 10.36 5.40 -0.37
N TRP A 53 9.04 5.21 -0.28
CA TRP A 53 8.15 5.08 -1.42
C TRP A 53 7.20 6.26 -1.51
N ARG A 54 7.00 6.75 -2.73
CA ARG A 54 5.94 7.70 -3.01
C ARG A 54 4.69 6.94 -3.41
N MET A 55 3.65 7.07 -2.59
CA MET A 55 2.34 6.45 -2.81
C MET A 55 1.29 7.52 -3.13
N ARG A 56 0.28 7.17 -3.93
CA ARG A 56 -0.89 8.00 -4.23
C ARG A 56 -2.16 7.32 -3.73
N ASN A 57 -2.96 8.01 -2.94
CA ASN A 57 -4.35 7.63 -2.73
C ASN A 57 -5.14 7.89 -4.03
N SER A 58 -5.59 6.81 -4.67
CA SER A 58 -6.41 6.87 -5.89
C SER A 58 -7.86 6.46 -5.62
N GLY A 59 -8.23 6.40 -4.34
CA GLY A 59 -9.56 6.04 -3.85
C GLY A 59 -10.53 7.21 -3.89
N THR A 60 -11.75 6.94 -3.46
CA THR A 60 -12.81 7.96 -3.33
C THR A 60 -12.85 8.60 -1.95
N VAL A 61 -12.05 8.10 -1.01
CA VAL A 61 -11.94 8.60 0.37
C VAL A 61 -10.48 8.70 0.81
N PRO A 62 -10.14 9.61 1.76
CA PRO A 62 -8.84 9.64 2.39
C PRO A 62 -8.49 8.29 3.04
N TRP A 63 -7.20 8.01 3.17
CA TRP A 63 -6.79 6.86 3.98
C TRP A 63 -7.17 7.14 5.44
N PRO A 64 -7.82 6.17 6.12
CA PRO A 64 -8.14 6.34 7.54
C PRO A 64 -6.88 6.54 8.38
N PRO A 65 -7.00 7.19 9.55
CA PRO A 65 -5.93 7.19 10.54
C PRO A 65 -5.50 5.74 10.86
N ARG A 66 -4.21 5.51 11.12
CA ARG A 66 -3.65 4.16 11.35
C ARG A 66 -3.71 3.25 10.13
N THR A 67 -3.58 3.82 8.94
CA THR A 67 -3.33 3.03 7.72
C THR A 67 -1.87 2.59 7.70
N HIS A 68 -1.61 1.31 7.40
CA HIS A 68 -0.28 0.72 7.44
C HIS A 68 0.12 0.12 6.09
N LEU A 69 1.42 0.16 5.80
CA LEU A 69 2.07 -0.66 4.79
C LEU A 69 2.44 -2.00 5.43
N LEU A 70 2.02 -3.11 4.82
CA LEU A 70 2.26 -4.47 5.32
C LEU A 70 3.22 -5.23 4.41
N TRP A 71 4.26 -5.82 4.97
CA TRP A 71 5.11 -6.76 4.25
C TRP A 71 4.34 -8.06 4.01
N ILE A 72 4.14 -8.43 2.74
CA ILE A 72 3.46 -9.68 2.36
C ILE A 72 4.36 -10.67 1.61
N GLY A 73 5.67 -10.43 1.57
CA GLY A 73 6.66 -11.35 0.99
C GLY A 73 7.80 -10.66 0.23
N GLY A 74 8.79 -11.46 -0.17
CA GLY A 74 10.04 -10.99 -0.79
C GLY A 74 11.13 -10.71 0.25
N ASP A 75 12.10 -9.89 -0.12
CA ASP A 75 13.21 -9.54 0.77
C ASP A 75 12.71 -8.70 1.95
N ARG A 76 13.20 -9.03 3.15
CA ARG A 76 12.95 -8.24 4.36
C ARG A 76 14.05 -7.20 4.49
N PHE A 77 13.66 -5.94 4.63
CA PHE A 77 14.57 -4.82 4.84
C PHE A 77 14.73 -4.46 6.33
N GLY A 78 13.96 -5.09 7.22
CA GLY A 78 14.00 -4.92 8.66
C GLY A 78 13.11 -5.95 9.36
N ASP A 79 13.04 -5.86 10.69
CA ASP A 79 12.25 -6.77 11.53
C ASP A 79 10.76 -6.39 11.57
N ASP A 80 10.45 -5.12 11.28
CA ASP A 80 9.08 -4.64 11.24
C ASP A 80 8.32 -5.19 10.04
N THR A 81 7.14 -5.77 10.31
CA THR A 81 6.25 -6.30 9.29
C THR A 81 5.16 -5.30 8.86
N SER A 82 5.04 -4.19 9.59
CA SER A 82 4.08 -3.12 9.31
C SER A 82 4.66 -1.75 9.67
N VAL A 83 4.41 -0.73 8.85
CA VAL A 83 4.75 0.67 9.14
C VAL A 83 3.52 1.54 8.89
N GLU A 84 3.19 2.44 9.82
CA GLU A 84 2.07 3.39 9.65
C GLU A 84 2.41 4.43 8.58
N LEU A 85 1.41 4.83 7.77
CA LEU A 85 1.55 5.90 6.80
C LEU A 85 1.51 7.26 7.51
N GLU A 86 2.55 8.07 7.26
CA GLU A 86 2.63 9.48 7.64
C GLU A 86 1.87 10.41 6.67
#